data_AF-A0A839LES5-F1
#
_entry.id   AF-A0A839LES5-F1
#
_cell.length_a   1.000
_cell.length_b   1.000
_cell.length_c   1.000
_cell.angle_alpha   90.00
_cell.angle_beta   90.00
_cell.angle_gamma   90.00
#
_symmetry.space_group_name_H-M   'P 1'
#
loop_
_entity.id
_entity.type
_entity.pdbx_description
1 polymer ?
#
loop_
_entity_poly.entity_id
_entity_poly.type
_entity_poly.pdbx_seq_one_letter_code
_entity_poly.pdbx_strand_id
1 'polypeptide(L)'
;MRTWFRRVVLARPWLAFIVMVLSFFAFGIGTLNLFHLLSANGRFLLEHGWDAIVEGGLRQLLELLLNGFLAMMAYVVFKACEHRLSHWLSDD
;
A
#
# COMPACT_ATOMS: atom_id res chain seq x y z
N MET A 1 -11.37 -11.64 12.12
CA MET A 1 -11.03 -11.35 10.70
C MET A 1 -9.79 -12.11 10.20
N ARG A 2 -8.65 -12.08 10.91
CA ARG A 2 -7.38 -12.72 10.50
C ARG A 2 -7.45 -14.22 10.19
N THR A 3 -8.29 -14.98 10.91
CA THR A 3 -8.49 -16.44 10.72
C THR A 3 -9.36 -16.78 9.52
N TRP A 4 -10.31 -15.90 9.16
CA TRP A 4 -11.22 -16.11 8.03
C TRP A 4 -10.53 -15.82 6.70
N PHE A 5 -9.74 -14.74 6.64
CA PHE A 5 -8.93 -14.39 5.47
C PHE A 5 -7.93 -15.51 5.12
N ARG A 6 -7.27 -16.08 6.13
CA ARG A 6 -6.35 -17.22 5.97
C ARG A 6 -7.06 -18.49 5.48
N ARG A 7 -8.33 -18.71 5.83
CA ARG A 7 -9.06 -19.91 5.38
C ARG A 7 -9.70 -19.77 4.02
N VAL A 8 -10.17 -18.58 3.63
CA VAL A 8 -10.91 -18.39 2.38
C VAL A 8 -9.99 -18.03 1.23
N VAL A 9 -9.03 -17.11 1.46
CA VAL A 9 -8.13 -16.63 0.39
C VAL A 9 -6.93 -17.58 0.23
N LEU A 10 -6.30 -18.00 1.32
CA LEU A 10 -5.10 -18.85 1.27
C LEU A 10 -5.38 -20.37 1.10
N ALA A 11 -6.64 -20.78 1.00
CA ALA A 11 -7.02 -22.18 0.73
C ALA A 11 -7.23 -22.47 -0.76
N ARG A 12 -7.38 -21.44 -1.61
CA ARG A 12 -7.54 -21.61 -3.06
C ARG A 12 -6.44 -20.82 -3.78
N PRO A 13 -5.50 -21.48 -4.47
CA PRO A 13 -4.36 -20.80 -5.10
C PRO A 13 -4.78 -19.73 -6.12
N TRP A 14 -5.89 -19.93 -6.85
CA TRP A 14 -6.43 -18.93 -7.77
C TRP A 14 -6.98 -17.66 -7.07
N LEU A 15 -7.61 -17.81 -5.90
CA LEU A 15 -8.07 -16.66 -5.11
C LEU A 15 -6.88 -15.89 -4.53
N ALA A 16 -5.85 -16.61 -4.07
CA ALA A 16 -4.61 -15.99 -3.61
C ALA A 16 -3.94 -15.18 -4.73
N PHE A 17 -3.94 -15.68 -5.96
CA PHE A 17 -3.42 -14.95 -7.12
C PHE A 17 -4.21 -13.66 -7.42
N ILE A 18 -5.54 -13.72 -7.43
CA ILE A 18 -6.38 -12.52 -7.66
C ILE A 18 -6.16 -11.47 -6.56
N VAL A 19 -6.15 -11.89 -5.30
CA VAL A 19 -5.92 -10.99 -4.16
C VAL A 19 -4.50 -10.41 -4.20
N MET A 20 -3.51 -11.19 -4.63
CA MET A 20 -2.14 -10.72 -4.84
C MET A 20 -2.10 -9.60 -5.90
N VAL A 21 -2.72 -9.80 -7.06
CA VAL A 21 -2.76 -8.81 -8.14
C VAL A 21 -3.47 -7.52 -7.68
N LEU A 22 -4.65 -7.64 -7.05
CA LEU A 22 -5.37 -6.47 -6.52
C LEU A 22 -4.56 -5.71 -5.46
N SER A 23 -3.85 -6.43 -4.59
CA SER A 23 -3.00 -5.83 -3.56
C SER A 23 -1.79 -5.14 -4.18
N PHE A 24 -1.21 -5.70 -5.25
CA PHE A 24 -0.13 -5.08 -6.00
C PHE A 24 -0.55 -3.77 -6.66
N PHE A 25 -1.73 -3.74 -7.30
CA PHE A 25 -2.26 -2.50 -7.87
C PHE A 25 -2.59 -1.46 -6.80
N ALA A 26 -3.22 -1.86 -5.69
CA ALA A 26 -3.49 -0.97 -4.57
C ALA A 26 -2.20 -0.36 -3.99
N PHE A 27 -1.16 -1.18 -3.82
CA PHE A 27 0.16 -0.73 -3.40
C PHE A 27 0.81 0.23 -4.41
N GLY A 28 0.75 -0.10 -5.71
CA GLY A 28 1.31 0.73 -6.77
C GLY A 28 0.65 2.10 -6.88
N ILE A 29 -0.69 2.14 -6.89
CA ILE A 29 -1.46 3.40 -6.89
C ILE A 29 -1.17 4.21 -5.62
N GLY A 30 -1.15 3.55 -4.46
CA GLY A 30 -0.81 4.21 -3.20
C GLY A 30 0.58 4.85 -3.22
N THR A 31 1.56 4.15 -3.79
CA THR A 31 2.95 4.63 -3.90
C THR A 31 3.08 5.80 -4.87
N LEU A 32 2.41 5.76 -6.03
CA LEU A 32 2.39 6.88 -6.97
C LEU A 32 1.74 8.11 -6.37
N ASN A 33 0.62 7.95 -5.66
CA ASN A 33 -0.04 9.05 -4.96
C ASN A 33 0.86 9.64 -3.87
N LEU A 34 1.60 8.78 -3.15
CA LEU A 34 2.60 9.17 -2.16
C LEU A 34 3.68 10.05 -2.79
N PHE A 35 4.24 9.62 -3.93
CA PHE A 35 5.29 10.35 -4.63
C PHE A 35 4.80 11.69 -5.18
N HIS A 36 3.60 11.73 -5.75
CA HIS A 36 2.99 12.98 -6.23
C HIS A 36 2.75 13.98 -5.10
N LEU A 37 2.20 13.53 -3.96
CA LEU A 37 2.01 14.40 -2.80
C LEU A 37 3.35 14.86 -2.24
N LEU A 38 4.34 13.99 -2.11
CA LEU A 38 5.66 14.34 -1.58
C LEU A 38 6.37 15.37 -2.47
N SER A 39 6.32 15.18 -3.79
CA SER A 39 6.86 16.11 -4.79
C SER A 39 6.17 17.47 -4.73
N ALA A 40 4.84 17.49 -4.63
CA ALA A 40 4.06 18.72 -4.53
C ALA A 40 4.39 19.49 -3.24
N ASN A 41 4.41 18.79 -2.10
CA ASN A 41 4.78 19.38 -0.80
C ASN A 41 6.23 19.89 -0.80
N GLY A 42 7.18 19.11 -1.34
CA GLY A 42 8.59 19.50 -1.36
C GLY A 42 8.83 20.78 -2.15
N ARG A 43 8.13 20.95 -3.29
CA ARG A 43 8.21 22.19 -4.08
C ARG A 43 7.55 23.37 -3.36
N PHE A 44 6.41 23.13 -2.70
CA PHE A 44 5.69 24.16 -1.93
C PHE A 44 6.49 24.64 -0.71
N LEU A 45 7.15 23.72 0.00
CA LEU A 45 7.97 24.01 1.17
C LEU A 45 9.24 24.79 0.81
N LEU A 46 9.82 24.50 -0.36
CA LEU A 46 10.95 25.25 -0.91
C LEU A 46 10.56 26.66 -1.37
N GLU A 47 9.35 26.86 -1.90
CA GLU A 47 8.90 28.17 -2.39
C GLU A 47 8.35 29.10 -1.28
N HIS A 48 7.71 28.57 -0.23
CA HIS A 48 6.93 29.40 0.72
C HIS A 48 7.40 29.38 2.19
N GLY A 49 8.38 28.55 2.57
CA GLY A 49 8.92 28.53 3.94
C GLY A 49 7.92 28.11 5.04
N TRP A 50 8.25 28.40 6.32
CA TRP A 50 7.53 27.94 7.53
C TRP A 50 6.03 28.27 7.59
N ASP A 51 5.55 29.27 6.85
CA ASP A 51 4.12 29.64 6.82
C ASP A 51 3.23 28.59 6.13
N ALA A 52 3.77 27.77 5.21
CA ALA A 52 2.99 26.76 4.48
C ALA A 52 2.61 25.52 5.32
N ILE A 53 3.28 25.29 6.44
CA ILE A 53 3.09 24.10 7.28
C ILE A 53 1.75 24.16 8.04
N VAL A 54 1.28 25.37 8.36
CA VAL A 54 0.21 25.59 9.35
C VAL A 54 -1.20 25.38 8.79
N GLU A 55 -1.46 25.68 7.51
CA GLU A 55 -2.82 25.60 6.94
C GLU A 55 -3.04 24.43 5.95
N GLY A 56 -2.01 23.99 5.23
CA GLY A 56 -2.14 22.93 4.20
C GLY A 56 -1.27 21.69 4.43
N GLY A 57 -0.03 21.88 4.89
CA GLY A 57 0.96 20.80 4.99
C GLY A 57 0.59 19.68 5.97
N LEU A 58 -0.06 19.99 7.10
CA LEU A 58 -0.41 18.99 8.10
C LEU A 58 -1.46 17.98 7.62
N ARG A 59 -2.50 18.44 6.90
CA ARG A 59 -3.49 17.53 6.28
C ARG A 59 -2.85 16.66 5.22
N GLN A 60 -1.97 17.24 4.40
CA GLN A 60 -1.29 16.52 3.33
C GLN A 60 -0.30 15.49 3.88
N LEU A 61 0.38 15.79 4.99
CA LEU A 61 1.20 14.83 5.75
C LEU A 61 0.35 13.69 6.33
N LEU A 62 -0.84 13.99 6.84
CA LEU A 62 -1.74 12.98 7.39
C LEU A 62 -2.28 12.04 6.28
N GLU A 63 -2.67 12.59 5.14
CA GLU A 63 -3.07 11.82 3.96
C GLU A 63 -1.92 10.96 3.42
N LEU A 64 -0.69 11.49 3.43
CA LEU A 64 0.52 10.75 3.07
C LEU A 64 0.74 9.57 4.03
N LEU A 65 0.67 9.80 5.34
CA LEU A 65 0.82 8.74 6.35
C LEU A 65 -0.27 7.67 6.21
N LEU A 66 -1.52 8.06 5.98
CA LEU A 66 -2.63 7.13 5.78
C LEU A 66 -2.47 6.31 4.49
N ASN A 67 -2.12 6.94 3.38
CA ASN A 67 -1.88 6.24 2.11
C ASN A 67 -0.66 5.30 2.20
N GLY A 68 0.41 5.73 2.85
CA GLY A 68 1.60 4.89 3.10
C GLY A 68 1.26 3.68 3.98
N PHE A 69 0.45 3.88 5.03
CA PHE A 69 -0.01 2.79 5.88
C PHE A 69 -0.90 1.79 5.11
N LEU A 70 -1.87 2.29 4.32
CA LEU A 70 -2.72 1.45 3.47
C LEU A 70 -1.90 0.66 2.43
N ALA A 71 -0.92 1.32 1.80
CA ALA A 71 0.00 0.68 0.88
C ALA A 71 0.79 -0.44 1.59
N MET A 72 1.36 -0.18 2.77
CA MET A 72 2.08 -1.20 3.54
C MET A 72 1.19 -2.39 3.92
N MET A 73 -0.07 -2.14 4.30
CA MET A 73 -1.04 -3.21 4.58
C MET A 73 -1.32 -4.07 3.35
N ALA A 74 -1.49 -3.44 2.17
CA ALA A 74 -1.64 -4.16 0.90
C ALA A 74 -0.39 -4.98 0.55
N TYR A 75 0.81 -4.43 0.81
CA TYR A 75 2.08 -5.13 0.59
C TYR A 75 2.22 -6.39 1.46
N VAL A 76 1.83 -6.32 2.74
CA VAL A 76 1.85 -7.49 3.63
C VAL A 76 0.89 -8.58 3.13
N VAL A 77 -0.29 -8.20 2.62
CA VAL A 77 -1.25 -9.13 2.02
C VAL A 77 -0.69 -9.76 0.75
N PHE A 78 -0.04 -8.97 -0.10
CA PHE A 78 0.67 -9.45 -1.30
C PHE A 78 1.72 -10.51 -0.94
N LYS A 79 2.65 -10.21 -0.02
CA LYS A 79 3.71 -11.14 0.40
C LYS A 79 3.16 -12.42 1.01
N ALA A 80 2.06 -12.33 1.77
CA ALA A 80 1.41 -13.51 2.34
C ALA A 80 0.79 -14.42 1.26
N CYS A 81 0.24 -13.84 0.20
CA CYS A 81 -0.31 -14.60 -0.93
C CYS A 81 0.81 -15.21 -1.79
N GLU A 82 1.84 -14.42 -2.11
CA GLU A 82 3.04 -14.85 -2.84
C GLU A 82 3.67 -16.07 -2.16
N HIS A 83 3.92 -16.01 -0.86
CA HIS A 83 4.58 -17.11 -0.12
C HIS A 83 3.79 -18.43 -0.19
N ARG A 84 2.45 -18.38 -0.20
CA ARG A 84 1.62 -19.58 -0.33
C ARG A 84 1.62 -20.12 -1.75
N LEU A 85 1.57 -19.22 -2.73
CA LEU A 85 1.57 -19.61 -4.14
C LEU A 85 2.93 -20.18 -4.55
N SER A 86 4.03 -19.59 -4.09
CA SER A 86 5.38 -20.08 -4.34
C SER A 86 5.65 -21.44 -3.70
N HIS A 87 5.13 -21.65 -2.47
CA HIS A 87 5.22 -22.93 -1.79
C HIS A 87 4.40 -24.00 -2.50
N TRP A 88 3.17 -23.68 -2.91
CA TRP A 88 2.34 -24.59 -3.71
C TRP A 88 3.03 -24.97 -5.03
N LEU A 89 3.65 -24.01 -5.73
CA LEU A 89 4.34 -24.25 -7.00
C LEU A 89 5.65 -25.05 -6.85
N SER A 90 6.33 -24.99 -5.69
CA SER A 90 7.58 -25.73 -5.45
C SER A 90 7.37 -27.14 -4.90
N ASP A 91 6.19 -27.43 -4.32
CA ASP A 91 5.84 -28.76 -3.80
C ASP A 91 5.29 -29.71 -4.88
N ASP A 92 5.04 -29.22 -6.10
CA ASP A 92 4.68 -29.99 -7.30
C ASP A 92 5.93 -30.24 -8.18
#